data_AF-A0A068YV09-F1
#
_entry.id   AF-A0A068YV09-F1
#
_cell.length_a   1.000
_cell.length_b   1.000
_cell.length_c   1.000
_cell.angle_alpha   90.00
_cell.angle_beta   90.00
_cell.angle_gamma   90.00
#
_symmetry.space_group_name_H-M   'P 1'
#
loop_
_entity.id
_entity.type
_entity.pdbx_description
1 polymer ?
#
loop_
_entity_poly.entity_id
_entity_poly.type
_entity_poly.pdbx_seq_one_letter_code
_entity_poly.pdbx_strand_id
1 'polypeptide(L)' 'MLDGPINGQAFVAWVEQFLAPELRAGGIVVMDNLSVHKVAGVSAAIEGAGAALRYLPPCSPAARISTRLSRCLPS' A
#
# COMPACT_ATOMS: atom_id res chain seq x y z
N MET A 1 -14.27 2.72 -12.83
CA MET A 1 -13.51 3.91 -12.42
C MET A 1 -13.76 4.08 -10.92
N LEU A 2 -12.72 4.22 -10.08
CA LEU A 2 -12.91 4.51 -8.67
C LEU A 2 -13.00 6.04 -8.52
N ASP A 3 -14.22 6.58 -8.57
CA ASP A 3 -14.47 8.00 -8.39
C ASP A 3 -14.51 8.33 -6.89
N GLY A 4 -13.33 8.43 -6.27
CA GLY A 4 -13.16 8.78 -4.87
C GLY A 4 -11.82 8.33 -4.28
N PRO A 5 -11.49 8.74 -3.04
CA PRO A 5 -10.32 8.23 -2.34
C PRO A 5 -10.37 6.71 -2.26
N ILE A 6 -9.24 6.04 -2.51
CA ILE A 6 -9.18 4.60 -2.32
C ILE A 6 -9.40 4.29 -0.83
N ASN A 7 -10.49 3.60 -0.53
CA ASN A 7 -10.79 3.11 0.81
C ASN A 7 -10.36 1.63 0.91
N GLY A 8 -10.41 1.07 2.12
CA GLY A 8 -9.97 -0.31 2.35
C GLY A 8 -10.69 -1.34 1.47
N GLN A 9 -11.98 -1.15 1.19
CA GLN A 9 -12.76 -2.08 0.36
C GLN A 9 -12.36 -2.01 -1.11
N ALA A 10 -12.19 -0.80 -1.65
CA ALA A 10 -11.70 -0.61 -3.00
C ALA A 10 -10.29 -1.18 -3.19
N PHE A 11 -9.45 -1.07 -2.17
CA PHE A 11 -8.11 -1.65 -2.20
C PHE A 11 -8.13 -3.19 -2.14
N VAL A 12 -8.97 -3.80 -1.30
CA VAL A 12 -9.18 -5.26 -1.30
C VAL A 12 -9.61 -5.75 -2.68
N ALA A 13 -10.61 -5.12 -3.29
CA ALA A 13 -11.08 -5.49 -4.62
C ALA A 13 -9.96 -5.40 -5.66
N TRP A 14 -9.09 -4.37 -5.57
CA TRP A 14 -7.93 -4.26 -6.45
C TRP A 14 -6.92 -5.38 -6.22
N VAL A 15 -6.62 -5.74 -4.96
CA VAL A 15 -5.70 -6.84 -4.62
C VAL A 15 -6.24 -8.17 -5.16
N GLU A 16 -7.53 -8.45 -4.97
CA GLU A 16 -8.16 -9.69 -5.43
C GLU A 16 -8.19 -9.78 -6.96
N GLN A 17 -8.50 -8.68 -7.66
CA GLN A 17 -8.69 -8.68 -9.11
C GLN A 17 -7.39 -8.61 -9.90
N PHE A 18 -6.37 -7.91 -9.37
CA PHE A 18 -5.18 -7.58 -10.15
C PHE A 18 -3.88 -8.11 -9.54
N LEU A 19 -3.73 -8.08 -8.21
CA LEU A 19 -2.48 -8.52 -7.59
C LEU A 19 -2.45 -10.04 -7.42
N ALA A 20 -3.46 -10.61 -6.77
CA ALA A 20 -3.49 -12.04 -6.42
C ALA A 20 -3.30 -13.00 -7.61
N PRO A 21 -3.89 -12.76 -8.81
CA PRO A 21 -3.69 -13.63 -9.97
C PRO A 21 -2.25 -13.69 -10.48
N GLU A 22 -1.46 -12.65 -10.22
CA GLU A 22 -0.06 -12.55 -10.64
C GLU A 22 0.92 -13.12 -9.59
N LEU A 23 0.41 -13.54 -8.42
CA LEU A 23 1.25 -14.07 -7.36
C LEU A 23 1.61 -15.54 -7.62
N ARG A 24 2.85 -15.87 -7.26
CA ARG A 24 3.34 -17.25 -7.25
C ARG A 24 3.37 -17.76 -5.83
N ALA A 25 2.92 -19.01 -5.65
CA ALA A 25 3.04 -19.71 -4.38
C ALA A 25 4.50 -19.70 -3.87
N GLY A 26 4.68 -19.40 -2.59
CA GLY A 26 5.98 -19.18 -1.95
C GLY A 26 6.58 -17.78 -2.14
N GLY A 27 5.93 -16.91 -2.90
CA GLY A 27 6.34 -15.51 -3.09
C GLY A 27 6.15 -14.65 -1.84
N ILE A 28 6.75 -13.46 -1.84
CA ILE A 28 6.59 -12.47 -0.77
C ILE A 28 6.10 -11.17 -1.39
N VAL A 29 4.98 -10.66 -0.88
CA VAL A 29 4.48 -9.31 -1.18
C VAL A 29 5.00 -8.37 -0.10
N VAL A 30 5.66 -7.29 -0.52
CA VAL A 30 6.11 -6.21 0.38
C VAL A 30 5.25 -4.98 0.11
N MET A 31 4.63 -4.44 1.15
CA MET A 31 3.64 -3.37 1.02
C MET A 31 3.94 -2.20 1.97
N ASP A 32 3.53 -1.00 1.58
CA ASP A 32 3.65 0.17 2.46
C ASP A 32 2.80 -0.02 3.74
N ASN A 33 3.25 0.59 4.83
CA ASN A 33 2.68 0.49 6.16
C ASN A 33 1.44 1.37 6.39
N LEU A 34 0.76 1.86 5.34
CA LEU A 34 -0.48 2.63 5.45
C LEU A 34 -1.64 1.79 6.02
N SER A 35 -2.51 2.40 6.82
CA SER A 35 -3.68 1.73 7.42
C SER A 35 -4.62 1.10 6.39
N VAL A 36 -4.74 1.70 5.19
CA VAL A 36 -5.59 1.17 4.10
C VAL A 36 -5.08 -0.17 3.54
N HIS A 37 -3.79 -0.44 3.68
CA HIS A 37 -3.18 -1.71 3.26
C HIS A 37 -3.34 -2.82 4.31
N LYS A 38 -3.67 -2.47 5.56
CA LYS A 38 -3.73 -3.41 6.69
C LYS A 38 -5.12 -3.97 6.98
N VAL A 39 -6.02 -3.93 5.99
CA VAL A 39 -7.36 -4.50 6.15
C VAL A 39 -7.31 -6.00 5.91
N ALA A 40 -8.10 -6.77 6.67
CA ALA A 40 -8.02 -8.24 6.70
C ALA A 40 -8.19 -8.90 5.32
N GLY A 41 -8.97 -8.29 4.41
CA GLY A 41 -9.14 -8.79 3.05
C GLY A 41 -7.85 -8.82 2.23
N VAL A 42 -6.90 -7.91 2.49
CA VAL A 42 -5.63 -7.85 1.76
C VAL A 42 -4.75 -9.04 2.11
N SER A 43 -4.57 -9.33 3.41
CA SER A 43 -3.78 -10.50 3.82
C SER A 43 -4.44 -11.79 3.37
N ALA A 44 -5.78 -11.90 3.49
CA ALA A 44 -6.51 -13.09 3.06
C ALA A 44 -6.34 -13.36 1.55
N ALA A 45 -6.42 -12.34 0.70
CA ALA A 45 -6.25 -12.49 -0.74
C ALA A 45 -4.82 -12.93 -1.12
N ILE A 46 -3.80 -12.34 -0.47
CA ILE A 46 -2.38 -12.65 -0.73
C ILE A 46 -2.02 -14.06 -0.24
N GLU A 47 -2.42 -14.40 0.99
CA GLU A 47 -2.16 -15.72 1.58
C GLU A 47 -2.96 -16.83 0.88
N GLY A 48 -4.18 -16.52 0.42
CA GLY A 48 -4.98 -17.42 -0.42
C GLY A 48 -4.33 -17.77 -1.75
N ALA A 49 -3.51 -16.86 -2.31
CA ALA A 49 -2.67 -17.13 -3.49
C ALA A 49 -1.37 -17.88 -3.16
N GLY A 50 -1.15 -18.26 -1.89
CA GLY A 50 0.03 -18.98 -1.44
C GLY A 50 1.27 -18.09 -1.25
N ALA A 51 1.11 -16.77 -1.19
CA ALA A 51 2.20 -15.82 -0.95
C ALA A 51 2.17 -15.27 0.49
N ALA A 52 3.32 -14.84 1.00
CA ALA A 52 3.42 -14.21 2.32
C ALA A 52 3.38 -12.69 2.22
N LEU A 53 2.74 -12.02 3.18
CA LEU A 53 2.69 -10.56 3.25
C LEU A 53 3.69 -9.99 4.28
N ARG A 54 4.45 -8.98 3.88
CA ARG A 54 5.32 -8.18 4.74
C ARG A 54 5.04 -6.69 4.56
N TYR A 55 5.11 -5.93 5.64
CA TYR A 55 5.01 -4.48 5.59
C TYR A 55 6.39 -3.85 5.74
N LEU A 56 6.61 -2.74 5.03
CA LEU A 56 7.76 -1.89 5.31
C LEU A 56 7.68 -1.38 6.76
N PRO A 57 8.82 -1.14 7.42
CA PRO A 57 8.84 -0.42 8.69
C PRO A 57 8.06 0.89 8.55
N PRO A 58 7.41 1.39 9.61
CA PRO A 58 6.74 2.67 9.55
C PRO A 58 7.72 3.73 9.03
N CYS A 59 7.33 4.49 8.01
CA CYS A 59 8.08 5.68 7.62
C CYS A 59 8.26 6.54 8.88
N SER A 60 9.51 6.73 9.32
CA SER A 60 9.85 7.58 10.44
C SER A 60 9.27 8.99 10.22
N PRO A 61 8.74 9.66 11.26
CA PRO A 61 8.03 10.92 11.08
C PRO A 61 9.02 12.08 10.87
N ALA A 62 9.41 12.31 9.63
CA ALA A 62 9.94 13.58 9.14
C ALA A 62 9.62 13.63 7.64
N ALA A 63 8.74 14.48 7.10
CA ALA A 63 7.89 15.51 7.65
C ALA A 63 6.65 15.60 6.76
N ARG A 64 5.49 15.89 7.35
CA ARG A 64 4.32 16.34 6.59
C ARG A 64 4.30 17.88 6.71
N ILE A 65 4.44 18.61 5.61
CA ILE A 65 3.83 19.95 5.50
C ILE A 65 3.44 20.21 4.03
N SER A 66 2.13 20.33 3.85
CA SER A 66 1.53 21.06 2.74
C SER A 66 2.00 22.52 2.78
N THR A 67 2.13 23.13 1.61
CA THR A 67 2.37 24.57 1.34
C THR A 67 3.82 24.99 1.14
N ARG A 68 4.15 25.22 -0.15
CA ARG A 68 5.19 26.10 -0.71
C ARG A 68 5.85 27.04 0.29
N LEU A 69 7.17 26.91 0.46
CA LEU A 69 8.02 28.03 0.91
C LEU A 69 9.15 28.27 -0.08
N SER A 70 9.15 29.51 -0.51
CA SER A 70 9.99 30.16 -1.49
C SER A 70 11.47 30.22 -1.10
N ARG A 71 12.30 30.35 -2.14
CA ARG A 71 13.58 31.09 -2.18
C ARG A 71 14.84 30.28 -1.89
N CYS A 72 15.47 29.83 -3.00
CA CYS A 72 16.89 29.54 -3.05
C CYS A 72 17.68 30.86 -2.85
N LEU A 73 18.65 30.87 -1.95
CA LEU A 73 19.77 31.81 -1.93
C LEU A 73 21.04 31.00 -2.25
N PRO A 74 21.82 31.35 -3.28
CA PRO A 74 23.15 30.78 -3.47
C PRO A 74 24.20 31.61 -2.68
N SER A 75 25.24 30.93 -2.22
CA SER A 75 26.55 31.56 -1.94
C SER A 75 27.34 31.68 -3.23
#